data_AF-A0A3D4IUN9-F1
#
_entry.id   AF-A0A3D4IUN9-F1
#
_cell.length_a   1.000
_cell.length_b   1.000
_cell.length_c   1.000
_cell.angle_alpha   90.00
_cell.angle_beta   90.00
_cell.angle_gamma   90.00
#
_symmetry.space_group_name_H-M   'P 1'
#
loop_
_entity.id
_entity.type
_entity.pdbx_description
1 polymer ?
#
loop_
_entity_poly.entity_id
_entity_poly.type
_entity_poly.pdbx_seq_one_letter_code
_entity_poly.pdbx_strand_id
1 'polypeptide(L)'
;MYLEGNSSSIFRYSLVADRTIVVAAFCERAAHAGVDAVIIPDLPLLEYQESYQGIFESWGIKNIFMVTPTTSEDRIRAIDDSSSAFIYVVSSSGTTGARKDFSGEQIDYLNRLKQMKLKNPWLVGFGVSNKTTFSTICDYSAGAIVGSAFIAMLKNSNNFSADIPNFVQSIKAKS
;
A
#
# COMPACT_ATOMS: atom_id res chain seq x y z
N MET A 1 5.93 33.09 -20.78
CA MET A 1 5.90 34.46 -21.33
C MET A 1 6.87 34.54 -22.51
N TYR A 2 6.32 34.49 -23.73
CA TYR A 2 6.73 35.20 -24.95
C TYR A 2 5.56 35.03 -25.92
N LEU A 3 5.11 36.13 -26.53
CA LEU A 3 4.02 36.19 -27.50
C LEU A 3 4.60 36.65 -28.84
N GLU A 4 4.22 36.03 -29.94
CA GLU A 4 3.98 36.72 -31.23
C GLU A 4 2.80 36.04 -31.93
N GLY A 5 1.93 36.87 -32.53
CA GLY A 5 0.66 36.44 -33.12
C GLY A 5 0.68 36.40 -34.65
N ASN A 6 -0.26 35.67 -35.25
CA ASN A 6 -1.29 36.23 -36.13
C ASN A 6 -2.31 35.15 -36.50
N SER A 7 -3.57 35.58 -36.60
CA SER A 7 -4.77 34.98 -37.21
C SER A 7 -4.87 33.47 -37.49
N SER A 8 -6.03 32.94 -37.08
CA SER A 8 -6.62 31.65 -37.50
C SER A 8 -6.03 30.42 -36.84
N SER A 9 -6.23 30.29 -35.53
CA SER A 9 -6.15 28.98 -34.88
C SER A 9 -7.15 28.95 -33.73
N ILE A 10 -8.24 28.20 -33.92
CA ILE A 10 -9.00 27.68 -32.79
C ILE A 10 -8.03 26.74 -32.08
N PHE A 11 -7.31 27.26 -31.08
CA PHE A 11 -6.55 26.45 -30.15
C PHE A 11 -7.57 25.66 -29.33
N ARG A 12 -7.83 24.42 -29.76
CA ARG A 12 -8.46 23.42 -28.91
C ARG A 12 -7.47 23.05 -27.80
N TYR A 13 -7.43 23.85 -26.73
CA TYR A 13 -6.95 23.36 -25.45
C TYR A 13 -8.07 22.58 -24.80
N SER A 14 -8.03 21.26 -24.92
CA SER A 14 -8.78 20.36 -24.04
C SER A 14 -8.18 18.96 -24.10
N LEU A 15 -8.08 18.34 -22.91
CA LEU A 15 -7.73 16.94 -22.64
C LEU A 15 -6.25 16.57 -22.44
N VAL A 16 -5.50 17.38 -21.70
CA VAL A 16 -4.72 16.83 -20.60
C VAL A 16 -5.05 17.71 -19.41
N ALA A 17 -6.04 17.31 -18.60
CA ALA A 17 -6.12 17.88 -17.27
C ALA A 17 -4.75 17.63 -16.65
N ASP A 18 -4.06 18.70 -16.25
CA ASP A 18 -2.79 18.57 -15.54
C ASP A 18 -3.02 17.55 -14.42
N ARG A 19 -2.26 16.45 -14.46
CA ARG A 19 -2.46 15.33 -13.54
C ARG A 19 -2.31 15.80 -12.10
N THR A 20 -1.55 16.86 -11.85
CA THR A 20 -1.43 17.49 -10.54
C THR A 20 -2.77 18.07 -10.05
N ILE A 21 -3.58 18.68 -10.93
CA ILE A 21 -4.91 19.21 -10.57
C ILE A 21 -5.84 18.06 -10.15
N VAL A 22 -5.81 16.95 -10.89
CA VAL A 22 -6.65 15.77 -10.59
C VAL A 22 -6.21 15.13 -9.27
N VAL A 23 -4.91 14.99 -9.06
CA VAL A 23 -4.33 14.42 -7.83
C VAL A 23 -4.61 15.33 -6.62
N ALA A 24 -4.49 16.65 -6.77
CA ALA A 24 -4.83 17.61 -5.72
C ALA A 24 -6.30 17.51 -5.33
N ALA A 25 -7.22 17.51 -6.30
CA ALA A 25 -8.65 17.35 -6.04
C ALA A 25 -8.99 15.99 -5.41
N PHE A 26 -8.24 14.94 -5.72
CA PHE A 26 -8.37 13.64 -5.05
C PHE A 26 -7.93 13.72 -3.59
N CYS A 27 -6.75 14.29 -3.32
CA CYS A 27 -6.21 14.40 -1.97
C CYS A 27 -7.09 15.28 -1.07
N GLU A 28 -7.62 16.39 -1.59
CA GLU A 28 -8.59 17.23 -0.90
C GLU A 28 -9.84 16.43 -0.47
N ARG A 29 -10.46 15.71 -1.42
CA ARG A 29 -11.65 14.90 -1.12
C ARG A 29 -11.35 13.78 -0.13
N ALA A 30 -10.19 13.14 -0.25
CA ALA A 30 -9.75 12.10 0.67
C ALA A 30 -9.58 12.67 2.09
N ALA A 31 -8.93 13.82 2.22
CA ALA A 31 -8.74 14.49 3.51
C ALA A 31 -10.08 14.88 4.14
N HIS A 32 -11.01 15.48 3.37
CA HIS A 32 -12.35 15.80 3.86
C HIS A 32 -13.18 14.57 4.25
N ALA A 33 -12.90 13.41 3.67
CA ALA A 33 -13.52 12.14 4.05
C ALA A 33 -12.86 11.46 5.27
N GLY A 34 -11.78 12.04 5.83
CA GLY A 34 -11.05 11.50 6.97
C GLY A 34 -10.09 10.35 6.61
N VAL A 35 -9.61 10.27 5.37
CA VAL A 35 -8.62 9.27 4.94
C VAL A 35 -7.23 9.68 5.41
N ASP A 36 -6.52 8.80 6.13
CA ASP A 36 -5.14 9.06 6.57
C ASP A 36 -4.08 8.74 5.50
N ALA A 37 -4.33 7.72 4.69
CA ALA A 37 -3.36 7.18 3.74
C ALA A 37 -4.01 6.47 2.56
N VAL A 38 -3.30 6.40 1.44
CA VAL A 38 -3.72 5.70 0.22
C VAL A 38 -2.62 4.78 -0.28
N ILE A 39 -3.02 3.72 -0.99
CA ILE A 39 -2.12 2.83 -1.74
C ILE A 39 -2.43 3.05 -3.23
N ILE A 40 -1.44 3.48 -4.00
CA ILE A 40 -1.54 3.62 -5.46
C ILE A 40 -0.54 2.64 -6.09
N PRO A 41 -0.96 1.41 -6.47
CA PRO A 41 -0.05 0.35 -6.89
C PRO A 41 0.83 0.70 -8.09
N ASP A 42 0.27 1.48 -9.01
CA ASP A 42 0.91 1.82 -10.28
C ASP A 42 1.67 3.16 -10.24
N LEU A 43 1.82 3.79 -9.06
CA LEU A 43 2.55 5.05 -8.92
C LEU A 43 4.05 4.79 -8.64
N PRO A 44 4.97 5.12 -9.58
CA PRO A 44 6.39 4.97 -9.35
C PRO A 44 6.90 5.95 -8.27
N LEU A 45 7.90 5.52 -7.50
CA LEU A 45 8.51 6.36 -6.47
C LEU A 45 9.03 7.69 -7.02
N LEU A 46 9.71 7.66 -8.17
CA LEU A 46 10.27 8.86 -8.78
C LEU A 46 9.17 9.86 -9.17
N GLU A 47 8.09 9.39 -9.81
CA GLU A 47 6.97 10.24 -10.19
C GLU A 47 6.27 10.84 -8.95
N TYR A 48 6.13 10.05 -7.88
CA TYR A 48 5.64 10.57 -6.60
C TYR A 48 6.52 11.70 -6.07
N GLN A 49 7.83 11.47 -5.95
CA GLN A 49 8.78 12.44 -5.41
C GLN A 49 8.82 13.74 -6.23
N GLU A 50 8.85 13.62 -7.55
CA GLU A 50 8.99 14.78 -8.44
C GLU A 50 7.70 15.58 -8.61
N SER A 51 6.54 14.92 -8.61
CA SER A 51 5.28 15.55 -9.06
C SER A 51 4.17 15.61 -8.01
N TYR A 52 4.14 14.68 -7.04
CA TYR A 52 2.95 14.52 -6.19
C TYR A 52 3.21 14.59 -4.69
N GLN A 53 4.44 14.41 -4.23
CA GLN A 53 4.78 14.38 -2.81
C GLN A 53 4.29 15.65 -2.09
N GLY A 54 4.60 16.83 -2.62
CA GLY A 54 4.15 18.10 -2.04
C GLY A 54 2.62 18.25 -2.00
N ILE A 55 1.90 17.67 -2.97
CA ILE A 55 0.43 17.69 -2.99
C ILE A 55 -0.11 16.82 -1.85
N PHE A 56 0.41 15.60 -1.72
CA PHE A 56 0.03 14.67 -0.66
C PHE A 56 0.29 15.27 0.73
N GLU A 57 1.49 15.83 0.93
CA GLU A 57 1.88 16.50 2.18
C GLU A 57 0.98 17.69 2.51
N SER A 58 0.62 18.51 1.51
CA SER A 58 -0.25 19.69 1.72
C SER A 58 -1.65 19.34 2.23
N TRP A 59 -2.13 18.13 1.92
CA TRP A 59 -3.43 17.62 2.37
C TRP A 59 -3.33 16.62 3.52
N GLY A 60 -2.12 16.39 4.05
CA GLY A 60 -1.90 15.42 5.14
C GLY A 60 -2.15 13.97 4.75
N ILE A 61 -2.22 13.65 3.45
CA ILE A 61 -2.43 12.29 2.95
C ILE A 61 -1.10 11.58 2.79
N LYS A 62 -0.98 10.39 3.37
CA LYS A 62 0.23 9.57 3.23
C LYS A 62 0.11 8.62 2.05
N ASN A 63 1.17 8.45 1.26
CA ASN A 63 1.25 7.38 0.26
C ASN A 63 1.93 6.14 0.85
N ILE A 64 1.24 5.00 0.81
CA ILE A 64 1.77 3.71 1.26
C ILE A 64 2.42 3.02 0.08
N PHE A 65 3.75 2.89 0.13
CA PHE A 65 4.52 2.21 -0.90
C PHE A 65 4.52 0.69 -0.71
N MET A 66 4.70 -0.02 -1.81
CA MET A 66 4.73 -1.47 -1.85
C MET A 66 6.13 -2.00 -2.20
N VAL A 67 6.53 -3.11 -1.58
CA VAL A 67 7.77 -3.84 -1.91
C VAL A 67 7.48 -5.32 -2.15
N THR A 68 8.20 -5.89 -3.10
CA THR A 68 8.13 -7.30 -3.52
C THR A 68 9.46 -8.01 -3.24
N PRO A 69 9.52 -9.37 -3.27
CA PRO A 69 10.78 -10.10 -3.15
C PRO A 69 11.84 -9.67 -4.18
N THR A 70 11.39 -9.24 -5.35
CA THR A 70 12.23 -8.78 -6.47
C THR A 70 12.63 -7.31 -6.40
N THR A 71 12.12 -6.55 -5.41
CA THR A 71 12.52 -5.15 -5.22
C THR A 71 13.97 -5.11 -4.74
N SER A 72 14.81 -4.32 -5.41
CA SER A 72 16.23 -4.17 -5.03
C SER A 72 16.39 -3.52 -3.67
N GLU A 73 17.51 -3.76 -3.01
CA GLU A 73 17.79 -3.16 -1.70
C GLU A 73 17.78 -1.63 -1.75
N ASP A 74 18.46 -1.04 -2.75
CA ASP A 74 18.51 0.40 -2.95
C ASP A 74 17.11 1.00 -3.09
N ARG A 75 16.21 0.32 -3.82
CA ARG A 75 14.83 0.77 -4.00
C ARG A 75 14.03 0.64 -2.71
N ILE A 76 14.23 -0.41 -1.92
CA ILE A 76 13.58 -0.54 -0.60
C ILE A 76 14.04 0.60 0.32
N ARG A 77 15.33 0.96 0.32
CA ARG A 77 15.87 2.06 1.12
C ARG A 77 15.30 3.42 0.67
N ALA A 78 15.23 3.67 -0.63
CA ALA A 78 14.63 4.89 -1.16
C ALA A 78 13.12 5.00 -0.83
N ILE A 79 12.41 3.87 -0.84
CA ILE A 79 11.01 3.80 -0.39
C ILE A 79 10.91 4.11 1.11
N ASP A 80 11.78 3.52 1.94
CA ASP A 80 11.81 3.77 3.39
C ASP A 80 12.08 5.24 3.69
N ASP A 81 13.00 5.89 2.96
CA ASP A 81 13.29 7.31 3.12
C ASP A 81 12.11 8.22 2.72
N SER A 82 11.26 7.78 1.80
CA SER A 82 10.09 8.54 1.33
C SER A 82 8.79 8.18 2.06
N SER A 83 8.82 7.18 2.93
CA SER A 83 7.64 6.69 3.66
C SER A 83 7.45 7.46 4.97
N SER A 84 6.20 7.80 5.29
CA SER A 84 5.80 8.50 6.53
C SER A 84 4.73 7.76 7.35
N ALA A 85 4.48 6.49 6.99
CA ALA A 85 3.56 5.59 7.65
C ALA A 85 4.18 4.19 7.76
N PHE A 86 3.80 3.27 6.88
CA PHE A 86 4.35 1.93 6.83
C PHE A 86 4.63 1.52 5.39
N ILE A 87 5.48 0.51 5.23
CA ILE A 87 5.76 -0.11 3.93
C ILE A 87 4.91 -1.37 3.79
N TYR A 88 4.17 -1.49 2.69
CA TYR A 88 3.34 -2.64 2.40
C TYR A 88 4.16 -3.74 1.69
N VAL A 89 4.46 -4.80 2.44
CA VAL A 89 5.20 -5.97 1.95
C VAL A 89 4.23 -6.96 1.29
N VAL A 90 4.39 -7.15 -0.01
CA VAL A 90 3.63 -8.09 -0.84
C VAL A 90 4.53 -9.17 -1.44
N SER A 91 3.96 -10.30 -1.86
CA SER A 91 4.72 -11.35 -2.55
C SER A 91 4.77 -11.09 -4.06
N SER A 92 5.76 -11.67 -4.75
CA SER A 92 5.71 -11.82 -6.22
C SER A 92 4.51 -12.71 -6.59
N SER A 93 3.91 -12.42 -7.73
CA SER A 93 2.66 -13.01 -8.25
C SER A 93 2.57 -14.53 -8.07
N GLY A 94 1.48 -15.02 -7.46
CA GLY A 94 0.85 -16.23 -8.00
C GLY A 94 0.29 -17.32 -7.07
N THR A 95 0.33 -17.25 -5.73
CA THR A 95 -0.49 -18.20 -4.94
C THR A 95 -1.16 -17.53 -3.75
N THR A 96 -2.36 -17.01 -4.00
CA THR A 96 -3.41 -16.76 -2.99
C THR A 96 -4.06 -18.07 -2.48
N GLY A 97 -3.31 -19.18 -2.55
CA GLY A 97 -3.78 -20.52 -2.24
C GLY A 97 -3.40 -20.91 -0.82
N ALA A 98 -4.36 -21.49 -0.12
CA ALA A 98 -4.30 -21.96 1.26
C ALA A 98 -3.17 -22.97 1.53
N ARG A 99 -1.91 -22.52 1.59
CA ARG A 99 -0.84 -23.28 2.25
C ARG A 99 -0.89 -22.97 3.74
N LYS A 100 -0.76 -24.02 4.56
CA LYS A 100 -0.74 -23.88 6.03
C LYS A 100 0.49 -23.10 6.51
N ASP A 101 1.59 -23.21 5.77
CA ASP A 101 2.90 -22.68 6.15
C ASP A 101 3.51 -21.80 5.05
N PHE A 102 4.39 -20.89 5.47
CA PHE A 102 5.18 -20.03 4.57
C PHE A 102 6.23 -20.84 3.82
N SER A 103 6.50 -20.49 2.55
CA SER A 103 7.60 -21.11 1.80
C SER A 103 8.96 -20.64 2.34
N GLY A 104 10.02 -21.43 2.09
CA GLY A 104 11.40 -21.01 2.42
C GLY A 104 11.74 -19.65 1.80
N GLU A 105 11.37 -19.43 0.53
CA GLU A 105 11.54 -18.15 -0.15
C GLU A 105 10.83 -16.97 0.55
N GLN A 106 9.63 -17.19 1.08
CA GLN A 106 8.92 -16.16 1.86
C GLN A 106 9.65 -15.87 3.17
N ILE A 107 10.14 -16.90 3.87
CA ILE A 107 10.91 -16.74 5.10
C ILE A 107 12.23 -16.00 4.81
N ASP A 108 12.94 -16.34 3.74
CA ASP A 108 14.17 -15.66 3.33
C ASP A 108 13.91 -14.19 2.99
N TYR A 109 12.80 -13.90 2.32
CA TYR A 109 12.38 -12.52 2.05
C TYR A 109 12.10 -11.73 3.33
N LEU A 110 11.37 -12.31 4.28
CA LEU A 110 11.10 -11.66 5.58
C LEU A 110 12.39 -11.46 6.39
N ASN A 111 13.30 -12.43 6.38
CA ASN A 111 14.61 -12.33 7.02
C ASN A 111 15.44 -11.20 6.41
N ARG A 112 15.48 -11.10 5.08
CA ARG A 112 16.14 -10.00 4.37
C ARG A 112 15.61 -8.65 4.84
N LEU A 113 14.29 -8.45 4.84
CA LEU A 113 13.68 -7.18 5.30
C LEU A 113 13.99 -6.89 6.77
N LYS A 114 13.93 -7.89 7.65
CA LYS A 114 14.25 -7.75 9.08
C LYS A 114 15.70 -7.31 9.30
N GLN A 115 16.64 -7.81 8.48
CA GLN A 115 18.06 -7.45 8.56
C GLN A 115 18.35 -6.01 8.07
N MET A 116 17.50 -5.45 7.21
CA MET A 116 17.69 -4.09 6.66
C MET A 116 17.54 -2.96 7.69
N LYS A 117 16.86 -3.23 8.83
CA LYS A 117 16.61 -2.25 9.91
C LYS A 117 16.03 -0.93 9.38
N LEU A 118 14.92 -1.05 8.65
CA LEU A 118 14.18 0.09 8.08
C LEU A 118 13.70 1.03 9.19
N LYS A 119 13.59 2.32 8.85
CA LYS A 119 13.12 3.38 9.76
C LYS A 119 11.63 3.26 10.01
N ASN A 120 10.87 2.95 8.96
CA ASN A 120 9.43 2.81 9.03
C ASN A 120 9.01 1.36 9.36
N PRO A 121 7.89 1.17 10.07
CA PRO A 121 7.30 -0.15 10.23
C PRO A 121 6.88 -0.70 8.86
N TRP A 122 6.84 -2.02 8.76
CA TRP A 122 6.36 -2.69 7.56
C TRP A 122 5.35 -3.78 7.93
N LEU A 123 4.33 -3.91 7.09
CA LEU A 123 3.25 -4.88 7.27
C LEU A 123 3.20 -5.84 6.10
N VAL A 124 3.03 -7.12 6.40
CA VAL A 124 2.95 -8.18 5.40
C VAL A 124 1.49 -8.44 5.05
N GLY A 125 1.12 -8.39 3.78
CA GLY A 125 -0.26 -8.70 3.33
C GLY A 125 -0.37 -9.92 2.44
N PHE A 126 0.51 -10.90 2.61
CA PHE A 126 0.40 -12.20 1.98
C PHE A 126 0.48 -13.33 3.02
N GLY A 127 -0.18 -14.46 2.75
CA GLY A 127 -0.08 -15.68 3.57
C GLY A 127 -0.79 -15.64 4.92
N VAL A 128 -1.48 -14.55 5.27
CA VAL A 128 -2.17 -14.41 6.56
C VAL A 128 -3.64 -14.83 6.44
N SER A 129 -4.01 -15.88 7.15
CA SER A 129 -5.35 -16.50 7.05
C SER A 129 -5.92 -16.99 8.38
N ASN A 130 -5.08 -17.16 9.39
CA ASN A 130 -5.48 -17.64 10.71
C ASN A 130 -4.53 -17.04 11.77
N LYS A 131 -4.84 -17.29 13.05
CA LYS A 131 -4.03 -16.82 14.18
C LYS A 131 -2.57 -17.25 14.09
N THR A 132 -2.30 -18.50 13.71
CA THR A 132 -0.94 -19.03 13.64
C THR A 132 -0.13 -18.26 12.60
N THR A 133 -0.65 -18.09 11.39
CA THR A 133 0.06 -17.33 10.34
C THR A 133 0.19 -15.84 10.67
N PHE A 134 -0.79 -15.26 11.36
CA PHE A 134 -0.69 -13.89 11.89
C PHE A 134 0.45 -13.76 12.91
N SER A 135 0.47 -14.62 13.93
CA SER A 135 1.52 -14.64 14.95
C SER A 135 2.91 -14.83 14.35
N THR A 136 3.07 -15.78 13.42
CA THR A 136 4.34 -16.02 12.73
C THR A 136 4.82 -14.77 11.98
N ILE A 137 3.94 -14.04 11.28
CA ILE A 137 4.33 -12.81 10.60
C ILE A 137 4.79 -11.74 11.59
N CYS A 138 4.10 -11.59 12.71
CA CYS A 138 4.45 -10.63 13.76
C CYS A 138 5.83 -10.91 14.41
N ASP A 139 6.39 -12.12 14.28
CA ASP A 139 7.77 -12.40 14.71
C ASP A 139 8.82 -11.72 13.81
N TYR A 140 8.43 -11.32 12.59
CA TYR A 140 9.31 -10.66 11.62
C TYR A 140 8.98 -9.18 11.44
N SER A 141 7.69 -8.83 11.42
CA SER A 141 7.19 -7.52 11.00
C SER A 141 6.48 -6.76 12.12
N ALA A 142 6.11 -5.50 11.87
CA ALA A 142 5.28 -4.73 12.79
C ALA A 142 3.80 -5.20 12.79
N GLY A 143 3.42 -6.06 11.84
CA GLY A 143 2.06 -6.56 11.73
C GLY A 143 1.73 -7.21 10.39
N ALA A 144 0.46 -7.57 10.24
CA ALA A 144 -0.09 -8.26 9.09
C ALA A 144 -1.36 -7.58 8.56
N ILE A 145 -1.55 -7.66 7.24
CA ILE A 145 -2.77 -7.25 6.53
C ILE A 145 -3.52 -8.51 6.07
N VAL A 146 -4.78 -8.64 6.45
CA VAL A 146 -5.60 -9.83 6.16
C VAL A 146 -6.67 -9.50 5.12
N GLY A 147 -6.35 -9.77 3.85
CA GLY A 147 -7.26 -9.54 2.72
C GLY A 147 -8.07 -10.79 2.34
N SER A 148 -7.41 -11.76 1.70
CA SER A 148 -8.10 -12.89 1.06
C SER A 148 -8.95 -13.73 2.01
N ALA A 149 -8.47 -13.99 3.23
CA ALA A 149 -9.23 -14.74 4.23
C ALA A 149 -10.47 -13.96 4.73
N PHE A 150 -10.36 -12.64 4.85
CA PHE A 150 -11.49 -11.79 5.22
C PHE A 150 -12.56 -11.79 4.13
N ILE A 151 -12.16 -11.64 2.86
CA ILE A 151 -13.09 -11.74 1.71
C ILE A 151 -13.72 -13.14 1.62
N ALA A 152 -12.96 -14.21 1.88
CA ALA A 152 -13.48 -15.57 1.89
C ALA A 152 -14.52 -15.78 3.00
N MET A 153 -14.29 -15.20 4.19
CA MET A 153 -15.28 -15.19 5.27
C MET A 153 -16.55 -14.44 4.86
N LEU A 154 -16.42 -13.24 4.30
CA LEU A 154 -17.57 -12.43 3.87
C LEU A 154 -18.43 -13.17 2.82
N LYS A 155 -17.82 -13.89 1.88
CA LYS A 155 -18.56 -14.67 0.87
C LYS A 155 -19.44 -15.77 1.45
N ASN A 156 -19.10 -16.28 2.64
CA ASN A 156 -19.82 -17.37 3.30
C ASN A 156 -20.66 -16.89 4.50
N SER A 157 -20.62 -15.60 4.82
CA SER A 157 -21.31 -15.02 5.97
C SER A 157 -22.75 -14.68 5.62
N ASN A 158 -23.67 -15.11 6.49
CA ASN A 158 -25.08 -14.69 6.45
C ASN A 158 -25.39 -13.61 7.50
N ASN A 159 -24.44 -13.27 8.37
CA ASN A 159 -24.60 -12.25 9.41
C ASN A 159 -23.28 -11.48 9.64
N PHE A 160 -23.02 -10.47 8.81
CA PHE A 160 -21.78 -9.67 8.89
C PHE A 160 -21.55 -9.05 10.28
N SER A 161 -22.62 -8.65 10.97
CA SER A 161 -22.53 -8.01 12.29
C SER A 161 -21.95 -8.95 13.34
N ALA A 162 -22.24 -10.25 13.25
CA ALA A 162 -21.66 -11.26 14.13
C ALA A 162 -20.33 -11.82 13.58
N ASP A 163 -20.25 -12.06 12.27
CA ASP A 163 -19.14 -12.81 11.66
C ASP A 163 -17.87 -11.98 11.55
N ILE A 164 -17.96 -10.66 11.31
CA ILE A 164 -16.79 -9.77 11.24
C ILE A 164 -16.05 -9.70 12.59
N PRO A 165 -16.70 -9.37 13.73
CA PRO A 165 -16.03 -9.36 15.03
C PRO A 165 -15.44 -10.73 15.39
N ASN A 166 -16.18 -11.82 15.15
CA ASN A 166 -15.71 -13.18 15.40
C ASN A 166 -14.46 -13.51 14.58
N PHE A 167 -14.44 -13.14 13.29
CA PHE A 167 -13.27 -13.31 12.44
C PHE A 167 -12.07 -12.54 12.98
N VAL A 168 -12.24 -11.24 13.29
CA VAL A 168 -11.17 -10.41 13.83
C VAL A 168 -10.61 -11.00 15.14
N GLN A 169 -11.49 -11.47 16.03
CA GLN A 169 -11.08 -12.11 17.29
C GLN A 169 -10.36 -13.45 17.06
N SER A 170 -10.76 -14.20 16.03
CA SER A 170 -10.11 -15.47 15.67
C SER A 170 -8.69 -15.29 15.15
N ILE A 171 -8.37 -14.13 14.56
CA ILE A 171 -7.05 -13.80 14.03
C ILE A 171 -6.14 -13.17 15.09
N LYS A 172 -6.67 -12.25 15.91
CA LYS A 172 -5.85 -11.51 16.90
C LYS A 172 -5.15 -12.46 17.86
N ALA A 173 -3.85 -12.22 18.10
CA ALA A 173 -3.14 -12.81 19.23
C ALA A 173 -3.88 -12.43 20.53
N LYS A 174 -4.00 -13.36 21.50
CA LYS A 174 -4.55 -12.98 22.82
C LYS A 174 -3.54 -12.01 23.42
N SER A 175 -3.98 -10.77 23.66
CA SER A 175 -3.28 -9.77 24.46
C SER A 175 -3.11 -10.25 25.89
#